data_AF-A0A353E4Y4-F1
#
_entry.id   AF-A0A353E4Y4-F1
#
_cell.length_a   1.000
_cell.length_b   1.000
_cell.length_c   1.000
_cell.angle_alpha   90.00
_cell.angle_beta   90.00
_cell.angle_gamma   90.00
#
_symmetry.space_group_name_H-M   'P 1'
#
loop_
_entity.id
_entity.type
_entity.pdbx_description
1 polymer ?
#
loop_
_entity_poly.entity_id
_entity_poly.type
_entity_poly.pdbx_seq_one_letter_code
_entity_poly.pdbx_strand_id
1 'polypeptide(L)'
;MDKIEKYNKDASFSYEVFDRQLKHFCMMVQVLMDGWEDYSSQELAFDINSLCTKVSRLCYMADQDLVLQHADVIHQRKEQNEDWHSEMEILVKIKFSPFVFRVLNELKEGKILQGHESPMFPSELSSIFPRIFDLLEMEGMGKEKMQQLQGIIVMGENMVRKEAPSLLSTEKPEVLSMEMPEAQTEEMADAQSVEAMHRLWSFLRLYAMTSYLLLHFRRVCHVTSCPLKAETTIRLTEQNVQQYLNSEEGKRSLDLYLSRLQYENDGKPLDIDQWLKARRELKAQVPPKFELAFLYYIDDINKAGEELANLTFTAEEFDILIDVLAKYQVVTRRIFMLSHPEEQACNLPNEAFNWVVNGRSVDLLELKKSIGKMVVLVQKKNQWFCVWSVLKHLNVLRDDCTFATFAHQMMSPEWFGCSENIVPFSADNLSDYSRYFNEYDYTDWQEEIFLEKKDLYGMTKWSPKLCQNFSKLCEEMMKAIWGYSFLV
;
A
#
# COMPACT_ATOMS: atom_id res chain seq x y z
N MET A 1 -14.90 17.55 9.66
CA MET A 1 -14.17 16.29 9.43
C MET A 1 -12.85 16.54 8.71
N ASP A 2 -12.75 17.55 7.84
CA ASP A 2 -11.54 17.93 7.08
C ASP A 2 -10.27 18.36 7.86
N LYS A 3 -10.36 18.67 9.16
CA LYS A 3 -9.16 19.02 9.95
C LYS A 3 -8.48 17.82 10.60
N ILE A 4 -9.20 16.71 10.79
CA ILE A 4 -8.67 15.48 11.39
C ILE A 4 -7.99 14.62 10.31
N GLU A 5 -8.55 14.58 9.10
CA GLU A 5 -7.89 13.91 7.96
C GLU A 5 -6.62 14.64 7.48
N LYS A 6 -6.53 15.96 7.69
CA LYS A 6 -5.30 16.71 7.40
C LYS A 6 -4.19 16.44 8.42
N TYR A 7 -4.53 16.18 9.69
CA TYR A 7 -3.55 15.86 10.73
C TYR A 7 -2.99 14.43 10.60
N ASN A 8 -3.77 13.48 10.07
CA ASN A 8 -3.32 12.10 9.88
C ASN A 8 -2.47 11.88 8.62
N LYS A 9 -2.36 12.87 7.72
CA LYS A 9 -1.46 12.83 6.55
C LYS A 9 -0.06 13.40 6.83
N ASP A 10 0.14 14.12 7.93
CA ASP A 10 1.33 14.94 8.19
C ASP A 10 2.30 14.41 9.28
N ALA A 11 2.17 13.16 9.72
CA ALA A 11 3.15 12.54 10.63
C ALA A 11 3.71 11.23 10.07
N SER A 12 4.20 11.25 8.82
CA SER A 12 5.10 10.19 8.37
C SER A 12 6.34 10.20 9.26
N PHE A 13 6.68 9.07 9.87
CA PHE A 13 7.89 8.92 10.65
C PHE A 13 9.11 9.38 9.84
N SER A 14 9.91 10.29 10.39
CA SER A 14 11.10 10.81 9.71
C SER A 14 12.36 10.31 10.41
N TYR A 15 13.12 9.47 9.69
CA TYR A 15 14.42 8.98 10.15
C TYR A 15 15.41 10.12 10.40
N GLU A 16 15.42 11.14 9.54
CA GLU A 16 16.28 12.31 9.72
C GLU A 16 15.99 13.04 11.04
N VAL A 17 14.70 13.22 11.38
CA VAL A 17 14.31 13.85 12.64
C VAL A 17 14.68 12.95 13.82
N PHE A 18 14.44 11.64 13.73
CA PHE A 18 14.77 10.68 14.78
C PHE A 18 16.27 10.69 15.10
N ASP A 19 17.11 10.51 14.09
CA ASP A 19 18.57 10.45 14.22
C ASP A 19 19.12 11.78 14.77
N ARG A 20 18.62 12.92 14.29
CA ARG A 20 19.02 14.24 14.80
C ARG A 20 18.64 14.42 16.27
N GLN A 21 17.44 13.99 16.67
CA GLN A 21 17.01 14.09 18.07
C GLN A 21 17.83 13.15 18.96
N LEU A 22 18.18 11.95 18.48
CA LEU A 22 19.00 11.00 19.21
C LEU A 22 20.42 11.53 19.42
N LYS A 23 21.03 12.12 18.38
CA LYS A 23 22.34 12.78 18.47
C LYS A 23 22.36 13.89 19.51
N HIS A 24 21.38 14.79 19.44
CA HIS A 24 21.24 15.89 20.41
C HIS A 24 21.04 15.36 21.83
N PHE A 25 20.24 14.31 21.99
CA PHE A 25 20.02 13.68 23.28
C PHE A 25 21.32 13.10 23.87
N CYS A 26 22.08 12.33 23.09
CA CYS A 26 23.36 11.77 23.53
C CYS A 26 24.35 12.86 23.97
N MET A 27 24.42 13.97 23.22
CA MET A 27 25.23 15.13 23.60
C MET A 27 24.78 15.75 24.92
N MET A 28 23.48 15.95 25.11
CA MET A 28 22.95 16.56 26.34
C MET A 28 23.17 15.66 27.57
N VAL A 29 23.04 14.34 27.43
CA VAL A 29 23.37 13.40 28.52
C VAL A 29 24.85 13.46 28.87
N GLN A 30 25.73 13.58 27.87
CA GLN A 30 27.16 13.76 28.10
C GLN A 30 27.44 15.05 28.89
N VAL A 31 26.84 16.18 28.48
CA VAL A 31 26.98 17.47 29.19
C VAL A 31 26.49 17.38 30.63
N LEU A 32 25.36 16.71 30.87
CA LEU A 32 24.83 16.48 32.22
C LEU A 32 25.85 15.71 33.09
N MET A 33 26.46 14.66 32.55
CA MET A 33 27.44 13.85 33.28
C MET A 33 28.74 14.63 33.56
N ASP A 34 29.22 15.37 32.57
CA ASP A 34 30.48 16.12 32.69
C ASP A 34 30.36 17.31 33.63
N GLY A 35 29.19 17.98 33.64
CA GLY A 35 28.91 19.13 34.50
C GLY A 35 28.33 18.79 35.87
N TRP A 36 28.17 17.51 36.22
CA TRP A 36 27.41 17.05 37.40
C TRP A 36 27.75 17.76 38.71
N GLU A 37 29.04 18.00 38.95
CA GLU A 37 29.54 18.66 40.16
C GLU A 37 29.40 20.20 40.13
N ASP A 38 29.27 20.78 38.93
CA ASP A 38 29.22 22.22 38.70
C ASP A 38 27.78 22.75 38.68
N TYR A 39 26.78 21.86 38.63
CA TYR A 39 25.37 22.23 38.58
C TYR A 39 24.86 22.81 39.90
N SER A 40 24.10 23.90 39.82
CA SER A 40 23.19 24.24 40.91
C SER A 40 22.02 23.25 40.96
N SER A 41 21.43 23.12 42.14
CA SER A 41 20.20 22.37 42.41
C SER A 41 19.07 22.56 41.40
N GLN A 42 18.84 23.81 40.99
CA GLN A 42 17.75 24.17 40.08
C GLN A 42 18.07 23.83 38.63
N GLU A 43 19.31 24.09 38.19
CA GLU A 43 19.76 23.77 36.84
C GLU A 43 19.77 22.25 36.62
N LEU A 44 20.20 21.48 37.64
CA LEU A 44 20.19 20.02 37.58
C LEU A 44 18.76 19.47 37.43
N ALA A 45 17.81 20.00 38.22
CA ALA A 45 16.42 19.59 38.15
C ALA A 45 15.82 19.87 36.76
N PHE A 46 16.11 21.06 36.22
CA PHE A 46 15.62 21.49 34.92
C PHE A 46 16.18 20.61 33.80
N ASP A 47 17.49 20.36 33.79
CA ASP A 47 18.14 19.58 32.74
C ASP A 47 17.73 18.12 32.76
N ILE A 48 17.61 17.49 33.94
CA ILE A 48 17.11 16.12 34.07
C ILE A 48 15.67 16.00 33.57
N ASN A 49 14.80 16.96 33.89
CA ASN A 49 13.39 16.94 33.45
C ASN A 49 13.26 17.20 31.93
N SER A 50 14.08 18.11 31.40
CA SER A 50 14.19 18.37 29.96
C SER A 50 14.64 17.12 29.20
N LEU A 51 15.68 16.45 29.70
CA LEU A 51 16.18 15.18 29.18
C LEU A 51 15.15 14.05 29.29
N CYS A 52 14.42 13.95 30.41
CA CYS A 52 13.31 13.01 30.58
C CYS A 52 12.23 13.20 29.50
N THR A 53 11.85 14.45 29.24
CA THR A 53 10.85 14.76 28.21
C THR A 53 11.36 14.39 26.82
N LYS A 54 12.65 14.64 26.54
CA LYS A 54 13.28 14.31 25.25
C LYS A 54 13.40 12.80 25.04
N VAL A 55 13.89 12.05 26.03
CA VAL A 55 14.06 10.59 25.93
C VAL A 55 12.70 9.89 25.85
N SER A 56 11.67 10.36 26.56
CA SER A 56 10.32 9.81 26.46
C SER A 56 9.77 9.90 25.03
N ARG A 57 9.97 11.04 24.35
CA ARG A 57 9.63 11.20 22.92
C ARG A 57 10.45 10.28 22.02
N LEU A 58 11.75 10.12 22.30
CA LEU A 58 12.61 9.20 21.56
C LEU A 58 12.17 7.74 21.74
N CYS A 59 11.74 7.32 22.93
CA CYS A 59 11.21 5.98 23.18
C CYS A 59 9.93 5.73 22.36
N TYR A 60 9.04 6.73 22.26
CA TYR A 60 7.86 6.63 21.41
C TYR A 60 8.24 6.50 19.92
N MET A 61 9.23 7.29 19.47
CA MET A 61 9.73 7.18 18.10
C MET A 61 10.44 5.83 17.85
N ALA A 62 11.14 5.29 18.84
CA ALA A 62 11.76 3.98 18.78
C ALA A 62 10.71 2.87 18.59
N ASP A 63 9.59 2.92 19.30
CA ASP A 63 8.49 1.96 19.09
C ASP A 63 7.94 2.03 17.66
N GLN A 64 7.80 3.24 17.10
CA GLN A 64 7.39 3.41 15.69
C GLN A 64 8.44 2.87 14.72
N ASP A 65 9.73 3.14 14.95
CA ASP A 65 10.83 2.60 14.16
C ASP A 65 10.81 1.06 14.16
N LEU A 66 10.64 0.42 15.33
CA LEU A 66 10.63 -1.04 15.41
C LEU A 66 9.54 -1.67 14.53
N VAL A 67 8.35 -1.05 14.46
CA VAL A 67 7.27 -1.50 13.56
C VAL A 67 7.69 -1.34 12.09
N LEU A 68 8.33 -0.24 11.73
CA LEU A 68 8.81 0.00 10.37
C LEU A 68 9.90 -1.01 9.98
N GLN A 69 10.85 -1.31 10.88
CA GLN A 69 11.91 -2.29 10.63
C GLN A 69 11.36 -3.72 10.44
N HIS A 70 10.25 -4.06 11.10
CA HIS A 70 9.55 -5.32 10.87
C HIS A 70 8.82 -5.39 9.52
N ALA A 71 8.51 -4.24 8.91
CA ALA A 71 7.88 -4.13 7.60
C ALA A 71 8.90 -3.88 6.46
N ASP A 72 10.17 -3.66 6.80
CA ASP A 72 11.24 -3.38 5.84
C ASP A 72 11.92 -4.67 5.37
N VAL A 73 11.52 -5.12 4.17
CA VAL A 73 12.08 -6.29 3.48
C VAL A 73 13.54 -6.08 3.09
N ILE A 74 13.95 -4.84 2.88
CA ILE A 74 15.24 -4.47 2.32
C ILE A 74 16.27 -4.32 3.44
N HIS A 75 15.83 -4.17 4.69
CA HIS A 75 16.67 -3.85 5.84
C HIS A 75 17.55 -2.61 5.58
N GLN A 76 16.96 -1.59 4.95
CA GLN A 76 17.65 -0.40 4.45
C GLN A 76 18.45 0.33 5.54
N ARG A 77 17.94 0.31 6.78
CA ARG A 77 18.53 0.98 7.94
C ARG A 77 19.53 0.14 8.73
N LYS A 78 19.87 -1.08 8.28
CA LYS A 78 20.68 -2.01 9.06
C LYS A 78 21.98 -1.39 9.57
N GLU A 79 22.78 -0.82 8.67
CA GLU A 79 24.09 -0.23 9.00
C GLU A 79 23.93 0.94 9.99
N GLN A 80 23.00 1.87 9.73
CA GLN A 80 22.76 2.98 10.64
C GLN A 80 22.25 2.54 12.01
N ASN A 81 21.44 1.47 12.08
CA ASN A 81 20.96 0.93 13.34
C ASN A 81 22.09 0.23 14.14
N GLU A 82 23.05 -0.40 13.45
CA GLU A 82 24.25 -0.99 14.06
C GLU A 82 25.20 0.10 14.61
N ASP A 83 25.35 1.21 13.88
CA ASP A 83 26.09 2.39 14.35
C ASP A 83 25.42 2.98 15.60
N TRP A 84 24.10 3.19 15.57
CA TRP A 84 23.36 3.69 16.73
C TRP A 84 23.37 2.73 17.91
N HIS A 85 23.33 1.42 17.67
CA HIS A 85 23.50 0.42 18.72
C HIS A 85 24.86 0.61 19.40
N SER A 86 25.93 0.78 18.61
CA SER A 86 27.29 0.99 19.13
C SER A 86 27.41 2.30 19.91
N GLU A 87 26.86 3.41 19.40
CA GLU A 87 26.86 4.70 20.10
C GLU A 87 26.08 4.64 21.42
N MET A 88 24.88 4.04 21.41
CA MET A 88 24.05 3.89 22.61
C MET A 88 24.67 2.93 23.62
N GLU A 89 25.36 1.90 23.16
CA GLU A 89 26.08 0.97 24.02
C GLU A 89 27.22 1.68 24.75
N ILE A 90 28.00 2.51 24.05
CA ILE A 90 29.03 3.36 24.65
C ILE A 90 28.39 4.33 25.66
N LEU A 91 27.31 5.03 25.28
CA LEU A 91 26.65 6.00 26.14
C LEU A 91 26.13 5.34 27.43
N VAL A 92 25.37 4.24 27.32
CA VAL A 92 24.74 3.60 28.47
C VAL A 92 25.75 2.81 29.28
N LYS A 93 26.42 1.81 28.69
CA LYS A 93 27.26 0.88 29.46
C LYS A 93 28.55 1.51 29.97
N ILE A 94 29.24 2.24 29.10
CA ILE A 94 30.60 2.70 29.39
C ILE A 94 30.55 4.00 30.21
N LYS A 95 29.54 4.84 29.99
CA LYS A 95 29.48 6.17 30.62
C LYS A 95 28.36 6.29 31.65
N PHE A 96 27.11 6.10 31.24
CA PHE A 96 25.96 6.50 32.07
C PHE A 96 25.69 5.54 33.22
N SER A 97 25.76 4.22 33.03
CA SER A 97 25.58 3.25 34.12
C SER A 97 26.65 3.42 35.22
N PRO A 98 27.97 3.49 34.91
CA PRO A 98 28.99 3.77 35.93
C PRO A 98 28.77 5.08 36.67
N PHE A 99 28.33 6.12 35.95
CA PHE A 99 28.00 7.41 36.52
C PHE A 99 26.81 7.35 37.49
N VAL A 100 25.70 6.71 37.09
CA VAL A 100 24.52 6.50 37.96
C VAL A 100 24.91 5.73 39.21
N PHE A 101 25.74 4.67 39.10
CA PHE A 101 26.21 3.93 40.27
C PHE A 101 27.07 4.77 41.20
N ARG A 102 27.91 5.66 40.65
CA ARG A 102 28.68 6.61 41.46
C ARG A 102 27.74 7.51 42.26
N VAL A 103 26.77 8.14 41.59
CA VAL A 103 25.77 9.01 42.22
C VAL A 103 24.97 8.27 43.31
N LEU A 104 24.54 7.04 43.05
CA LEU A 104 23.81 6.22 44.02
C LEU A 104 24.66 5.85 45.25
N ASN A 105 25.95 5.59 45.07
CA ASN A 105 26.84 5.30 46.20
C ASN A 105 27.09 6.56 47.05
N GLU A 106 27.26 7.71 46.41
CA GLU A 106 27.44 8.99 47.10
C GLU A 106 26.19 9.39 47.91
N LEU A 107 24.99 9.07 47.42
CA LEU A 107 23.75 9.24 48.17
C LEU A 107 23.68 8.34 49.42
N LYS A 108 24.17 7.10 49.33
CA LYS A 108 24.23 6.18 50.47
C LYS A 108 25.22 6.64 51.55
N GLU A 109 26.23 7.42 51.17
CA GLU A 109 27.21 8.01 52.10
C GLU A 109 26.72 9.30 52.78
N GLY A 110 25.46 9.71 52.53
CA GLY A 110 24.82 10.84 53.20
C GLY A 110 24.96 12.18 52.49
N LYS A 111 25.41 12.22 51.23
CA LYS A 111 25.39 13.45 50.43
C LYS A 111 23.95 13.77 49.98
N ILE A 112 23.49 15.00 50.25
CA ILE A 112 22.12 15.44 49.93
C ILE A 112 22.08 16.02 48.51
N LEU A 113 21.22 15.47 47.65
CA LEU A 113 20.76 16.14 46.42
C LEU A 113 19.79 17.27 46.83
N GLN A 114 20.16 18.55 46.83
CA GLN A 114 19.27 19.67 47.27
C GLN A 114 18.37 20.25 46.15
N GLY A 115 17.06 20.52 46.33
CA GLY A 115 16.21 21.30 45.40
C GLY A 115 14.85 20.75 44.85
N HIS A 116 13.99 21.73 44.51
CA HIS A 116 12.51 21.85 44.31
C HIS A 116 11.59 20.82 43.63
N GLU A 117 10.33 20.84 44.10
CA GLU A 117 9.15 20.03 43.69
C GLU A 117 8.84 20.10 42.20
N SER A 118 8.39 18.96 41.65
CA SER A 118 7.95 18.80 40.27
C SER A 118 6.70 17.91 40.20
N PRO A 119 5.74 18.19 39.31
CA PRO A 119 4.56 17.34 39.15
C PRO A 119 4.95 16.01 38.46
N MET A 120 4.72 14.90 39.16
CA MET A 120 5.13 13.55 38.74
C MET A 120 4.02 12.77 38.02
N PHE A 121 4.39 11.88 37.09
CA PHE A 121 3.53 10.81 36.56
C PHE A 121 3.98 9.45 37.16
N PRO A 122 3.23 8.87 38.11
CA PRO A 122 3.69 7.76 38.96
C PRO A 122 3.59 6.34 38.35
N SER A 123 3.43 6.18 37.03
CA SER A 123 3.10 4.86 36.42
C SER A 123 4.06 4.34 35.33
N GLU A 124 5.09 5.07 34.93
CA GLU A 124 5.98 4.65 33.82
C GLU A 124 7.16 3.77 34.24
N LEU A 125 7.75 3.97 35.43
CA LEU A 125 8.97 3.25 35.81
C LEU A 125 8.74 1.79 36.21
N SER A 126 7.70 1.51 36.99
CA SER A 126 7.30 0.15 37.35
C SER A 126 6.83 -0.70 36.15
N SER A 127 6.43 -0.08 35.04
CA SER A 127 6.07 -0.79 33.80
C SER A 127 7.26 -0.98 32.85
N ILE A 128 8.21 -0.04 32.83
CA ILE A 128 9.42 -0.11 31.97
C ILE A 128 10.50 -0.99 32.62
N PHE A 129 10.76 -0.85 33.93
CA PHE A 129 11.88 -1.49 34.61
C PHE A 129 11.89 -3.03 34.52
N PRO A 130 10.76 -3.74 34.66
CA PRO A 130 10.74 -5.19 34.43
C PRO A 130 11.13 -5.60 33.00
N ARG A 131 10.88 -4.75 31.99
CA ARG A 131 11.19 -5.02 30.58
C ARG A 131 12.67 -4.85 30.22
N ILE A 132 13.45 -4.15 31.05
CA ILE A 132 14.91 -3.97 30.92
C ILE A 132 15.70 -4.87 31.89
N PHE A 133 15.02 -5.65 32.75
CA PHE A 133 15.66 -6.49 33.77
C PHE A 133 16.60 -7.55 33.17
N ASP A 134 16.09 -8.34 32.21
CA ASP A 134 16.88 -9.36 31.50
C ASP A 134 18.09 -8.76 30.77
N LEU A 135 17.94 -7.50 30.35
CA LEU A 135 18.95 -6.75 29.63
C LEU A 135 20.10 -6.34 30.55
N LEU A 136 19.79 -5.78 31.73
CA LEU A 136 20.79 -5.43 32.74
C LEU A 136 21.53 -6.68 33.25
N GLU A 137 20.84 -7.82 33.37
CA GLU A 137 21.45 -9.10 33.74
C GLU A 137 22.47 -9.59 32.69
N MET A 138 22.09 -9.57 31.39
CA MET A 138 22.98 -9.91 30.28
C MET A 138 24.19 -8.97 30.15
N GLU A 139 24.09 -7.75 30.67
CA GLU A 139 25.16 -6.74 30.66
C GLU A 139 26.13 -6.84 31.84
N GLY A 140 26.03 -7.90 32.65
CA GLY A 140 26.93 -8.15 33.78
C GLY A 140 26.52 -7.41 35.06
N MET A 141 25.30 -6.84 35.12
CA MET A 141 24.75 -6.36 36.38
C MET A 141 24.34 -7.56 37.23
N GLY A 142 25.12 -7.85 38.27
CA GLY A 142 24.80 -8.93 39.20
C GLY A 142 23.40 -8.77 39.80
N LYS A 143 22.69 -9.89 40.00
CA LYS A 143 21.32 -9.94 40.56
C LYS A 143 21.14 -9.10 41.83
N GLU A 144 22.18 -9.04 42.64
CA GLU A 144 22.22 -8.27 43.89
C GLU A 144 22.16 -6.74 43.66
N LYS A 145 22.86 -6.22 42.65
CA LYS A 145 22.80 -4.79 42.27
C LYS A 145 21.45 -4.44 41.63
N MET A 146 20.86 -5.37 40.88
CA MET A 146 19.52 -5.19 40.29
C MET A 146 18.43 -5.15 41.37
N GLN A 147 18.49 -6.06 42.35
CA GLN A 147 17.57 -6.06 43.49
C GLN A 147 17.70 -4.79 44.34
N GLN A 148 18.91 -4.26 44.50
CA GLN A 148 19.12 -2.96 45.15
C GLN A 148 18.47 -1.81 44.36
N LEU A 149 18.62 -1.78 43.04
CA LEU A 149 18.00 -0.76 42.19
C LEU A 149 16.47 -0.84 42.22
N GLN A 150 15.92 -2.05 42.16
CA GLN A 150 14.48 -2.30 42.29
C GLN A 150 13.95 -1.87 43.67
N GLY A 151 14.71 -2.13 44.74
CA GLY A 151 14.38 -1.66 46.09
C GLY A 151 14.32 -0.13 46.18
N ILE A 152 15.26 0.58 45.56
CA ILE A 152 15.28 2.05 45.49
C ILE A 152 14.08 2.58 44.69
N ILE A 153 13.73 1.94 43.58
CA ILE A 153 12.55 2.31 42.76
C ILE A 153 11.26 2.13 43.56
N VAL A 154 11.06 0.97 44.18
CA VAL A 154 9.86 0.69 45.00
C VAL A 154 9.77 1.63 46.20
N MET A 155 10.91 1.96 46.83
CA MET A 155 10.98 2.94 47.92
C MET A 155 10.54 4.34 47.44
N GLY A 156 11.06 4.78 46.28
CA GLY A 156 10.65 6.04 45.64
C GLY A 156 9.16 6.08 45.31
N GLU A 157 8.60 5.04 44.70
CA GLU A 157 7.15 4.98 44.38
C GLU A 157 6.28 5.03 45.62
N ASN A 158 6.68 4.34 46.69
CA ASN A 158 5.91 4.29 47.93
C ASN A 158 5.97 5.62 48.71
N MET A 159 7.08 6.35 48.63
CA MET A 159 7.18 7.70 49.20
C MET A 159 6.32 8.70 48.43
N VAL A 160 6.38 8.68 47.10
CA VAL A 160 5.53 9.52 46.22
C VAL A 160 4.05 9.22 46.42
N ARG A 161 3.66 7.93 46.58
CA ARG A 161 2.27 7.55 46.91
C ARG A 161 1.82 8.05 48.27
N LYS A 162 2.72 8.15 49.26
CA LYS A 162 2.41 8.71 50.58
C LYS A 162 2.18 10.23 50.55
N GLU A 163 2.75 10.95 49.57
CA GLU A 163 2.52 12.39 49.33
C GLU A 163 1.27 12.70 48.49
N ALA A 164 0.56 11.67 48.01
CA ALA A 164 -0.74 11.81 47.38
C ALA A 164 -1.93 11.56 48.36
N PRO A 165 -2.01 12.09 49.60
CA PRO A 165 -3.23 11.98 50.39
C PRO A 165 -4.18 13.12 50.00
N SER A 166 -4.77 13.03 48.81
CA SER A 166 -6.12 13.53 48.57
C SER A 166 -6.64 12.96 47.26
N LEU A 167 -7.16 11.74 47.33
CA LEU A 167 -8.40 11.28 46.68
C LEU A 167 -8.39 9.75 46.73
N LEU A 168 -9.16 9.20 47.68
CA LEU A 168 -9.56 7.81 47.87
C LEU A 168 -8.85 7.02 48.99
N SER A 169 -9.63 6.87 50.06
CA SER A 169 -9.72 5.75 51.01
C SER A 169 -8.53 5.42 51.92
N THR A 170 -8.81 5.69 53.20
CA THR A 170 -8.47 4.91 54.39
C THR A 170 -8.06 3.45 54.14
N GLU A 171 -6.77 3.16 54.19
CA GLU A 171 -6.21 1.93 54.79
C GLU A 171 -4.70 2.12 54.97
N LYS A 172 -4.23 1.99 56.22
CA LYS A 172 -2.79 2.01 56.57
C LYS A 172 -2.14 0.72 56.04
N PRO A 173 -1.08 0.76 55.22
CA PRO A 173 -0.25 -0.41 54.99
C PRO A 173 0.75 -0.56 56.14
N GLU A 174 0.85 -1.77 56.71
CA GLU A 174 1.88 -2.17 57.66
C GLU A 174 3.28 -2.00 57.03
N VAL A 175 4.09 -1.14 57.63
CA VAL A 175 5.48 -0.89 57.23
C VAL A 175 6.39 -1.92 57.91
N LEU A 176 7.10 -2.70 57.08
CA LEU A 176 8.32 -3.40 57.50
C LEU A 176 9.37 -2.35 57.91
N SER A 177 9.58 -2.25 59.22
CA SER A 177 10.53 -1.34 59.86
C SER A 177 11.98 -1.71 59.52
N MET A 178 12.71 -0.77 58.93
CA MET A 178 14.17 -0.73 59.01
C MET A 178 14.53 0.67 59.52
N GLU A 179 15.15 0.71 60.70
CA GLU A 179 15.48 1.92 61.45
C GLU A 179 16.49 2.79 60.69
N MET A 180 16.18 4.08 60.54
CA MET A 180 17.12 5.13 60.13
C MET A 180 17.50 5.97 61.36
N PRO A 181 18.72 6.53 61.44
CA PRO A 181 19.22 7.19 62.64
C PRO A 181 18.53 8.54 62.88
N GLU A 182 18.15 8.78 64.13
CA GLU A 182 17.53 10.02 64.60
C GLU A 182 18.50 11.22 64.55
N ALA A 183 18.16 12.26 63.80
CA ALA A 183 18.72 13.61 63.98
C ALA A 183 17.78 14.72 63.49
N GLN A 184 16.99 15.25 64.44
CA GLN A 184 16.66 16.65 64.71
C GLN A 184 16.00 17.54 63.61
N THR A 185 14.88 18.17 64.02
CA THR A 185 14.02 19.18 63.35
C THR A 185 13.12 18.67 62.21
N GLU A 186 11.93 18.21 62.61
CA GLU A 186 11.01 17.35 61.84
C GLU A 186 10.21 18.01 60.70
N GLU A 187 10.12 19.35 60.57
CA GLU A 187 9.29 19.97 59.49
C GLU A 187 10.08 20.51 58.29
N MET A 188 11.35 20.90 58.45
CA MET A 188 12.20 21.38 57.32
C MET A 188 13.07 20.28 56.71
N ALA A 189 13.44 19.26 57.50
CA ALA A 189 14.20 18.11 57.00
C ALA A 189 13.36 17.22 56.09
N ASP A 190 12.04 17.15 56.32
CA ASP A 190 11.12 16.31 55.56
C ASP A 190 10.97 16.83 54.11
N ALA A 191 10.73 18.13 53.93
CA ALA A 191 10.61 18.75 52.59
C ALA A 191 11.91 18.69 51.75
N GLN A 192 13.09 18.87 52.37
CA GLN A 192 14.37 18.71 51.67
C GLN A 192 14.66 17.25 51.28
N SER A 193 14.23 16.29 52.10
CA SER A 193 14.39 14.86 51.82
C SER A 193 13.49 14.38 50.67
N VAL A 194 12.27 14.93 50.62
CA VAL A 194 11.27 14.71 49.58
C VAL A 194 11.79 15.21 48.22
N GLU A 195 12.29 16.45 48.18
CA GLU A 195 12.90 17.06 46.99
C GLU A 195 14.09 16.28 46.43
N ALA A 196 14.96 15.78 47.33
CA ALA A 196 16.08 14.93 46.97
C ALA A 196 15.60 13.63 46.30
N MET A 197 14.51 13.06 46.80
CA MET A 197 13.90 11.86 46.23
C MET A 197 13.21 12.09 44.90
N HIS A 198 12.50 13.21 44.70
CA HIS A 198 11.91 13.56 43.41
C HIS A 198 12.97 13.68 42.31
N ARG A 199 14.14 14.26 42.61
CA ARG A 199 15.25 14.32 41.65
C ARG A 199 15.93 12.99 41.41
N LEU A 200 16.15 12.20 42.45
CA LEU A 200 16.65 10.83 42.29
C LEU A 200 15.71 10.02 41.40
N TRP A 201 14.40 10.19 41.56
CA TRP A 201 13.39 9.56 40.73
C TRP A 201 13.48 9.98 39.27
N SER A 202 13.50 11.29 38.98
CA SER A 202 13.66 11.79 37.60
C SER A 202 15.00 11.35 36.98
N PHE A 203 16.06 11.28 37.76
CA PHE A 203 17.37 10.81 37.31
C PHE A 203 17.35 9.31 36.98
N LEU A 204 16.76 8.48 37.83
CA LEU A 204 16.56 7.05 37.57
C LEU A 204 15.61 6.82 36.39
N ARG A 205 14.60 7.68 36.21
CA ARG A 205 13.70 7.65 35.06
C ARG A 205 14.47 7.92 33.76
N LEU A 206 15.31 8.95 33.74
CA LEU A 206 16.19 9.24 32.62
C LEU A 206 17.09 8.04 32.31
N TYR A 207 17.70 7.43 33.31
CA TYR A 207 18.53 6.24 33.15
C TYR A 207 17.76 5.05 32.56
N ALA A 208 16.58 4.74 33.09
CA ALA A 208 15.75 3.64 32.61
C ALA A 208 15.29 3.83 31.16
N MET A 209 14.83 5.03 30.80
CA MET A 209 14.42 5.34 29.43
C MET A 209 15.61 5.35 28.45
N THR A 210 16.79 5.79 28.90
CA THR A 210 18.01 5.72 28.07
C THR A 210 18.42 4.26 27.83
N SER A 211 18.29 3.40 28.85
CA SER A 211 18.53 1.96 28.73
C SER A 211 17.50 1.29 27.80
N TYR A 212 16.25 1.78 27.77
CA TYR A 212 15.25 1.34 26.81
C TYR A 212 15.63 1.66 25.36
N LEU A 213 16.23 2.83 25.10
CA LEU A 213 16.74 3.14 23.75
C LEU A 213 17.86 2.18 23.32
N LEU A 214 18.76 1.78 24.22
CA LEU A 214 19.74 0.73 23.92
C LEU A 214 19.04 -0.62 23.60
N LEU A 215 18.01 -0.99 24.37
CA LEU A 215 17.20 -2.18 24.08
C LEU A 215 16.57 -2.14 22.69
N HIS A 216 16.04 -0.98 22.30
CA HIS A 216 15.46 -0.77 20.99
C HIS A 216 16.48 -1.07 19.89
N PHE A 217 17.66 -0.45 19.92
CA PHE A 217 18.65 -0.68 18.87
C PHE A 217 19.17 -2.13 18.86
N ARG A 218 19.21 -2.83 20.00
CA ARG A 218 19.45 -4.28 20.02
C ARG A 218 18.37 -5.06 19.30
N ARG A 219 17.11 -4.77 19.58
CA ARG A 219 15.97 -5.43 18.94
C ARG A 219 15.99 -5.18 17.44
N VAL A 220 16.20 -3.94 17.03
CA VAL A 220 16.26 -3.59 15.61
C VAL A 220 17.44 -4.26 14.92
N CYS A 221 18.65 -4.25 15.50
CA CYS A 221 19.80 -4.98 14.95
C CYS A 221 19.53 -6.47 14.83
N HIS A 222 18.82 -7.06 15.80
CA HIS A 222 18.41 -8.46 15.72
C HIS A 222 17.42 -8.70 14.57
N VAL A 223 16.41 -7.84 14.42
CA VAL A 223 15.41 -7.91 13.34
C VAL A 223 16.06 -7.78 11.96
N THR A 224 17.00 -6.86 11.78
CA THR A 224 17.71 -6.64 10.50
C THR A 224 18.83 -7.65 10.23
N SER A 225 19.22 -8.43 11.24
CA SER A 225 20.25 -9.48 11.10
C SER A 225 19.67 -10.88 10.90
N CYS A 226 18.40 -11.08 11.23
CA CYS A 226 17.72 -12.34 10.98
C CYS A 226 17.03 -12.31 9.62
N PRO A 227 17.16 -13.35 8.77
CA PRO A 227 16.37 -13.43 7.57
C PRO A 227 14.88 -13.41 7.94
N LEU A 228 14.10 -12.59 7.23
CA LEU A 228 12.65 -12.58 7.39
C LEU A 228 12.11 -13.97 7.11
N LYS A 229 11.09 -14.38 7.88
CA LYS A 229 10.38 -15.63 7.59
C LYS A 229 9.77 -15.54 6.19
N ALA A 230 9.84 -16.63 5.43
CA ALA A 230 9.29 -16.71 4.07
C ALA A 230 7.87 -16.13 3.96
N GLU A 231 6.96 -16.50 4.88
CA GLU A 231 5.58 -15.98 4.95
C GLU A 231 5.52 -14.45 5.05
N THR A 232 6.43 -13.85 5.82
CA THR A 232 6.49 -12.39 5.99
C THR A 232 7.02 -11.72 4.72
N THR A 233 8.08 -12.28 4.11
CA THR A 233 8.65 -11.79 2.86
C THR A 233 7.65 -11.86 1.71
N ILE A 234 6.89 -12.95 1.60
CA ILE A 234 5.81 -13.12 0.61
C ILE A 234 4.79 -11.98 0.74
N ARG A 235 4.20 -11.83 1.93
CA ARG A 235 3.15 -10.84 2.18
C ARG A 235 3.63 -9.42 1.91
N LEU A 236 4.84 -9.08 2.36
CA LEU A 236 5.40 -7.75 2.16
C LEU A 236 5.74 -7.51 0.68
N THR A 237 6.24 -8.49 -0.05
CA THR A 237 6.51 -8.36 -1.50
C THR A 237 5.21 -8.12 -2.26
N GLU A 238 4.16 -8.91 -1.98
CA GLU A 238 2.84 -8.72 -2.60
C GLU A 238 2.26 -7.34 -2.28
N GLN A 239 2.36 -6.92 -1.01
CA GLN A 239 1.91 -5.60 -0.58
C GLN A 239 2.66 -4.48 -1.31
N ASN A 240 3.98 -4.59 -1.49
CA ASN A 240 4.78 -3.61 -2.23
C ASN A 240 4.37 -3.53 -3.71
N VAL A 241 4.11 -4.67 -4.37
CA VAL A 241 3.59 -4.67 -5.74
C VAL A 241 2.23 -3.97 -5.81
N GLN A 242 1.31 -4.27 -4.88
CA GLN A 242 0.00 -3.61 -4.85
C GLN A 242 0.10 -2.11 -4.56
N GLN A 243 0.98 -1.71 -3.65
CA GLN A 243 1.23 -0.29 -3.39
C GLN A 243 1.80 0.41 -4.62
N TYR A 244 2.75 -0.22 -5.31
CA TYR A 244 3.32 0.29 -6.55
C TYR A 244 2.25 0.50 -7.63
N LEU A 245 1.40 -0.50 -7.88
CA LEU A 245 0.29 -0.43 -8.84
C LEU A 245 -0.68 0.73 -8.54
N ASN A 246 -0.88 1.07 -7.27
CA ASN A 246 -1.79 2.12 -6.83
C ASN A 246 -1.13 3.50 -6.69
N SER A 247 0.21 3.55 -6.67
CA SER A 247 0.99 4.78 -6.55
C SER A 247 0.95 5.61 -7.84
N GLU A 248 1.08 6.93 -7.72
CA GLU A 248 1.13 7.81 -8.90
C GLU A 248 2.38 7.57 -9.76
N GLU A 249 3.51 7.24 -9.12
CA GLU A 249 4.76 6.91 -9.81
C GLU A 249 4.65 5.60 -10.59
N GLY A 250 4.12 4.55 -9.94
CA GLY A 250 3.93 3.26 -10.58
C GLY A 250 2.92 3.31 -11.73
N LYS A 251 1.79 4.01 -11.57
CA LYS A 251 0.85 4.27 -12.67
C LYS A 251 1.53 4.93 -13.85
N ARG A 252 2.31 5.99 -13.61
CA ARG A 252 3.04 6.69 -14.67
C ARG A 252 4.07 5.80 -15.36
N SER A 253 4.82 4.99 -14.61
CA SER A 253 5.77 4.01 -15.16
C SER A 253 5.06 3.01 -16.08
N LEU A 254 3.93 2.46 -15.62
CA LEU A 254 3.14 1.48 -16.35
C LEU A 254 2.51 2.08 -17.62
N ASP A 255 1.90 3.26 -17.52
CA ASP A 255 1.31 3.95 -18.68
C ASP A 255 2.35 4.25 -19.75
N LEU A 256 3.55 4.67 -19.33
CA LEU A 256 4.66 4.95 -20.22
C LEU A 256 5.20 3.67 -20.86
N TYR A 257 5.27 2.57 -20.10
CA TYR A 257 5.63 1.24 -20.62
C TYR A 257 4.62 0.76 -21.68
N LEU A 258 3.32 0.83 -21.38
CA LEU A 258 2.26 0.43 -22.31
C LEU A 258 2.25 1.31 -23.56
N SER A 259 2.43 2.62 -23.40
CA SER A 259 2.50 3.58 -24.51
C SER A 259 3.70 3.30 -25.43
N ARG A 260 4.85 2.90 -24.88
CA ARG A 260 6.03 2.51 -25.67
C ARG A 260 5.76 1.26 -26.49
N LEU A 261 5.17 0.22 -25.88
CA LEU A 261 4.80 -0.99 -26.60
C LEU A 261 3.84 -0.69 -27.77
N GLN A 262 2.86 0.19 -27.55
CA GLN A 262 1.93 0.60 -28.59
C GLN A 262 2.62 1.44 -29.68
N TYR A 263 3.53 2.33 -29.31
CA TYR A 263 4.31 3.14 -30.25
C TYR A 263 5.19 2.27 -31.15
N GLU A 264 5.86 1.26 -30.59
CA GLU A 264 6.65 0.27 -31.33
C GLU A 264 5.81 -0.58 -32.29
N ASN A 265 4.49 -0.62 -32.09
CA ASN A 265 3.51 -1.26 -32.97
C ASN A 265 2.75 -0.25 -33.85
N ASP A 266 3.41 0.84 -34.26
CA ASP A 266 2.84 1.91 -35.11
C ASP A 266 1.56 2.55 -34.54
N GLY A 267 1.43 2.60 -33.22
CA GLY A 267 0.24 3.12 -32.54
C GLY A 267 -0.95 2.16 -32.50
N LYS A 268 -0.82 0.94 -33.02
CA LYS A 268 -1.90 -0.06 -33.03
C LYS A 268 -1.91 -0.88 -31.74
N PRO A 269 -3.10 -1.35 -31.29
CA PRO A 269 -3.19 -2.32 -30.20
C PRO A 269 -2.36 -3.57 -30.49
N LEU A 270 -1.77 -4.15 -29.44
CA LEU A 270 -0.95 -5.34 -29.54
C LEU A 270 -1.82 -6.60 -29.56
N ASP A 271 -1.45 -7.57 -30.40
CA ASP A 271 -2.02 -8.92 -30.41
C ASP A 271 -1.43 -9.81 -29.30
N ILE A 272 -1.97 -11.02 -29.14
CA ILE A 272 -1.56 -11.97 -28.09
C ILE A 272 -0.06 -12.33 -28.22
N ASP A 273 0.44 -12.56 -29.43
CA ASP A 273 1.83 -12.96 -29.66
C ASP A 273 2.81 -11.81 -29.33
N GLN A 274 2.42 -10.59 -29.64
CA GLN A 274 3.16 -9.37 -29.29
C GLN A 274 3.18 -9.16 -27.77
N TRP A 275 2.05 -9.36 -27.07
CA TRP A 275 2.04 -9.33 -25.60
C TRP A 275 2.89 -10.44 -24.97
N LEU A 276 2.87 -11.66 -25.53
CA LEU A 276 3.73 -12.77 -25.10
C LEU A 276 5.20 -12.48 -25.33
N LYS A 277 5.56 -11.75 -26.40
CA LYS A 277 6.92 -11.27 -26.64
C LYS A 277 7.33 -10.23 -25.58
N ALA A 278 6.52 -9.20 -25.36
CA ALA A 278 6.78 -8.19 -24.34
C ALA A 278 6.96 -8.82 -22.94
N ARG A 279 6.13 -9.83 -22.61
CA ARG A 279 6.25 -10.58 -21.36
C ARG A 279 7.60 -11.29 -21.22
N ARG A 280 8.12 -11.88 -22.30
CA ARG A 280 9.44 -12.56 -22.29
C ARG A 280 10.60 -11.58 -22.15
N GLU A 281 10.47 -10.38 -22.70
CA GLU A 281 11.51 -9.35 -22.67
C GLU A 281 11.67 -8.71 -21.27
N LEU A 282 10.64 -8.77 -20.42
CA LEU A 282 10.73 -8.33 -19.02
C LEU A 282 11.85 -9.02 -18.24
N LYS A 283 12.20 -10.27 -18.60
CA LYS A 283 13.33 -11.00 -18.02
C LYS A 283 14.61 -10.17 -18.04
N ALA A 284 14.88 -9.43 -19.13
CA ALA A 284 16.12 -8.69 -19.29
C ALA A 284 16.26 -7.51 -18.32
N GLN A 285 15.16 -7.09 -17.68
CA GLN A 285 15.15 -6.01 -16.68
C GLN A 285 15.31 -6.54 -15.25
N VAL A 286 15.21 -7.86 -15.04
CA VAL A 286 15.30 -8.46 -13.71
C VAL A 286 16.76 -8.47 -13.24
N PRO A 287 17.06 -7.95 -12.03
CA PRO A 287 18.40 -8.05 -11.46
C PRO A 287 18.87 -9.51 -11.37
N PRO A 288 20.16 -9.82 -11.64
CA PRO A 288 20.66 -11.20 -11.73
C PRO A 288 20.36 -12.07 -10.49
N LYS A 289 20.33 -11.45 -9.30
CA LYS A 289 20.03 -12.13 -8.04
C LYS A 289 18.60 -12.70 -7.98
N PHE A 290 17.66 -12.07 -8.67
CA PHE A 290 16.26 -12.47 -8.69
C PHE A 290 15.90 -13.30 -9.92
N GLU A 291 16.80 -13.45 -10.88
CA GLU A 291 16.50 -14.09 -12.17
C GLU A 291 15.96 -15.51 -11.97
N LEU A 292 16.52 -16.29 -11.05
CA LEU A 292 16.05 -17.65 -10.77
C LEU A 292 14.65 -17.64 -10.16
N ALA A 293 14.42 -16.83 -9.12
CA ALA A 293 13.11 -16.70 -8.48
C ALA A 293 12.04 -16.23 -9.48
N PHE A 294 12.38 -15.27 -10.34
CA PHE A 294 11.52 -14.76 -11.40
C PHE A 294 11.21 -15.85 -12.44
N LEU A 295 12.21 -16.54 -12.97
CA LEU A 295 11.95 -17.52 -14.05
C LEU A 295 11.14 -18.74 -13.60
N TYR A 296 11.33 -19.19 -12.37
CA TYR A 296 10.68 -20.41 -11.87
C TYR A 296 9.35 -20.14 -11.16
N TYR A 297 9.20 -18.97 -10.54
CA TYR A 297 8.12 -18.73 -9.58
C TYR A 297 7.34 -17.43 -9.80
N ILE A 298 7.46 -16.76 -10.95
CA ILE A 298 6.70 -15.53 -11.23
C ILE A 298 5.18 -15.69 -11.16
N ASP A 299 4.67 -16.88 -11.49
CA ASP A 299 3.25 -17.19 -11.41
C ASP A 299 2.84 -17.71 -10.00
N ASP A 300 3.81 -17.91 -9.10
CA ASP A 300 3.63 -18.43 -7.74
C ASP A 300 4.39 -17.54 -6.73
N ILE A 301 3.76 -16.43 -6.34
CA ILE A 301 4.32 -15.42 -5.43
C ILE A 301 4.79 -16.04 -4.10
N ASN A 302 4.18 -17.14 -3.67
CA ASN A 302 4.58 -17.83 -2.44
C ASN A 302 5.99 -18.42 -2.56
N LYS A 303 6.27 -19.11 -3.67
CA LYS A 303 7.62 -19.69 -3.91
C LYS A 303 8.63 -18.62 -4.27
N ALA A 304 8.22 -17.57 -4.98
CA ALA A 304 9.09 -16.43 -5.24
C ALA A 304 9.52 -15.75 -3.93
N GLY A 305 8.59 -15.51 -3.00
CA GLY A 305 8.90 -14.91 -1.71
C GLY A 305 9.75 -15.77 -0.78
N GLU A 306 9.65 -17.10 -0.87
CA GLU A 306 10.53 -18.04 -0.15
C GLU A 306 11.98 -17.96 -0.65
N GLU A 307 12.18 -17.90 -1.97
CA GLU A 307 13.52 -17.67 -2.55
C GLU A 307 14.05 -16.29 -2.19
N LEU A 308 13.22 -15.25 -2.26
CA LEU A 308 13.59 -13.89 -1.89
C LEU A 308 14.05 -13.79 -0.43
N ALA A 309 13.46 -14.56 0.48
CA ALA A 309 13.83 -14.56 1.90
C ALA A 309 15.29 -15.00 2.16
N ASN A 310 15.88 -15.75 1.23
CA ASN A 310 17.25 -16.25 1.33
C ASN A 310 18.29 -15.39 0.58
N LEU A 311 17.85 -14.33 -0.10
CA LEU A 311 18.70 -13.47 -0.91
C LEU A 311 19.07 -12.18 -0.17
N THR A 312 20.28 -11.67 -0.45
CA THR A 312 20.70 -10.34 -0.01
C THR A 312 20.72 -9.38 -1.20
N PHE A 313 19.93 -8.31 -1.10
CA PHE A 313 19.72 -7.37 -2.19
C PHE A 313 19.60 -5.93 -1.68
N THR A 314 19.82 -4.98 -2.57
CA THR A 314 19.69 -3.54 -2.28
C THR A 314 18.25 -3.05 -2.50
N ALA A 315 17.94 -1.87 -1.97
CA ALA A 315 16.67 -1.19 -2.23
C ALA A 315 16.42 -1.01 -3.74
N GLU A 316 17.44 -0.54 -4.46
CA GLU A 316 17.36 -0.32 -5.91
C GLU A 316 17.08 -1.62 -6.67
N GLU A 317 17.75 -2.72 -6.30
CA GLU A 317 17.48 -4.03 -6.90
C GLU A 317 16.02 -4.45 -6.66
N PHE A 318 15.52 -4.26 -5.43
CA PHE A 318 14.16 -4.61 -5.07
C PHE A 318 13.11 -3.75 -5.80
N ASP A 319 13.33 -2.44 -5.90
CA ASP A 319 12.43 -1.53 -6.62
C ASP A 319 12.30 -1.90 -8.10
N ILE A 320 13.42 -2.27 -8.73
CA ILE A 320 13.41 -2.79 -10.11
C ILE A 320 12.59 -4.09 -10.18
N LEU A 321 12.76 -5.01 -9.22
CA LEU A 321 11.96 -6.23 -9.17
C LEU A 321 10.46 -5.93 -9.05
N ILE A 322 10.06 -5.00 -8.18
CA ILE A 322 8.67 -4.60 -7.98
C ILE A 322 8.07 -4.01 -9.26
N ASP A 323 8.79 -3.11 -9.94
CA ASP A 323 8.37 -2.54 -11.23
C ASP A 323 8.20 -3.63 -12.31
N VAL A 324 9.14 -4.58 -12.41
CA VAL A 324 9.05 -5.68 -13.38
C VAL A 324 7.90 -6.63 -13.06
N LEU A 325 7.68 -6.97 -11.79
CA LEU A 325 6.55 -7.80 -11.34
C LEU A 325 5.20 -7.12 -11.64
N ALA A 326 5.10 -5.80 -11.39
CA ALA A 326 3.91 -5.03 -11.72
C ALA A 326 3.63 -5.04 -13.23
N LYS A 327 4.65 -4.79 -14.07
CA LYS A 327 4.55 -4.89 -15.53
C LYS A 327 4.11 -6.30 -15.96
N TYR A 328 4.68 -7.35 -15.36
CA TYR A 328 4.31 -8.73 -15.66
C TYR A 328 2.83 -9.01 -15.35
N GLN A 329 2.32 -8.56 -14.20
CA GLN A 329 0.91 -8.72 -13.84
C GLN A 329 -0.01 -7.99 -14.83
N VAL A 330 0.33 -6.76 -15.23
CA VAL A 330 -0.45 -5.99 -16.21
C VAL A 330 -0.47 -6.67 -17.57
N VAL A 331 0.69 -7.11 -18.07
CA VAL A 331 0.81 -7.81 -19.36
C VAL A 331 0.03 -9.13 -19.33
N THR A 332 0.18 -9.92 -18.26
CA THR A 332 -0.53 -11.20 -18.09
C THR A 332 -2.04 -10.99 -18.05
N ARG A 333 -2.52 -9.95 -17.35
CA ARG A 333 -3.93 -9.58 -17.35
C ARG A 333 -4.40 -9.18 -18.75
N ARG A 334 -3.58 -8.46 -19.54
CA ARG A 334 -3.93 -8.09 -20.92
C ARG A 334 -4.04 -9.31 -21.84
N ILE A 335 -3.11 -10.25 -21.73
CA ILE A 335 -3.16 -11.53 -22.46
C ILE A 335 -4.43 -12.30 -22.08
N PHE A 336 -4.74 -12.39 -20.79
CA PHE A 336 -5.94 -13.06 -20.30
C PHE A 336 -7.21 -12.42 -20.88
N MET A 337 -7.33 -11.10 -20.84
CA MET A 337 -8.48 -10.37 -21.39
C MET A 337 -8.66 -10.55 -22.90
N LEU A 338 -7.57 -10.68 -23.66
CA LEU A 338 -7.63 -10.97 -25.10
C LEU A 338 -7.99 -12.44 -25.39
N SER A 339 -7.63 -13.35 -24.49
CA SER A 339 -7.88 -14.79 -24.64
C SER A 339 -9.28 -15.20 -24.19
N HIS A 340 -9.86 -14.47 -23.23
CA HIS A 340 -11.18 -14.73 -22.64
C HIS A 340 -12.05 -13.46 -22.68
N PRO A 341 -12.41 -12.96 -23.87
CA PRO A 341 -13.21 -11.75 -24.02
C PRO A 341 -14.62 -11.87 -23.41
N GLU A 342 -15.15 -13.09 -23.28
CA GLU A 342 -16.42 -13.42 -22.64
C GLU A 342 -16.45 -13.14 -21.13
N GLU A 343 -15.30 -13.11 -20.46
CA GLU A 343 -15.20 -12.85 -19.01
C GLU A 343 -15.06 -11.35 -18.69
N GLN A 344 -14.99 -10.49 -19.70
CA GLN A 344 -14.94 -9.05 -19.48
C GLN A 344 -16.29 -8.53 -19.00
N ALA A 345 -16.28 -7.72 -17.93
CA ALA A 345 -17.46 -7.00 -17.47
C ALA A 345 -17.97 -6.09 -18.59
N CYS A 346 -19.09 -6.46 -19.21
CA CYS A 346 -19.60 -5.72 -20.34
C CYS A 346 -20.47 -4.54 -19.86
N ASN A 347 -20.13 -3.34 -20.33
CA ASN A 347 -20.92 -2.14 -20.03
C ASN A 347 -22.24 -2.07 -20.81
N LEU A 348 -22.43 -2.96 -21.81
CA LEU A 348 -23.63 -3.04 -22.64
C LEU A 348 -24.11 -4.49 -22.76
N PRO A 349 -25.43 -4.74 -22.75
CA PRO A 349 -25.97 -6.06 -23.04
C PRO A 349 -25.63 -6.46 -24.48
N ASN A 350 -25.16 -7.70 -24.67
CA ASN A 350 -24.76 -8.25 -25.96
C ASN A 350 -25.39 -9.62 -26.23
N GLU A 351 -26.33 -9.68 -27.15
CA GLU A 351 -27.01 -10.89 -27.61
C GLU A 351 -26.72 -11.20 -29.09
N ALA A 352 -26.32 -10.20 -29.87
CA ALA A 352 -26.27 -10.23 -31.34
C ALA A 352 -24.85 -10.22 -31.93
N PHE A 353 -23.84 -9.73 -31.21
CA PHE A 353 -22.50 -9.51 -31.75
C PHE A 353 -21.45 -10.51 -31.24
N ASN A 354 -20.52 -10.88 -32.11
CA ASN A 354 -19.34 -11.65 -31.78
C ASN A 354 -18.42 -10.85 -30.87
N TRP A 355 -17.78 -11.53 -29.92
CA TRP A 355 -16.77 -10.93 -29.04
C TRP A 355 -15.42 -10.78 -29.74
N VAL A 356 -15.15 -11.63 -30.73
CA VAL A 356 -13.90 -11.63 -31.50
C VAL A 356 -14.22 -11.70 -32.98
N VAL A 357 -13.60 -10.84 -33.76
CA VAL A 357 -13.66 -10.87 -35.22
C VAL A 357 -12.23 -10.80 -35.75
N ASN A 358 -11.84 -11.77 -36.59
CA ASN A 358 -10.49 -11.86 -37.16
C ASN A 358 -9.36 -11.81 -36.11
N GLY A 359 -9.56 -12.44 -34.95
CA GLY A 359 -8.57 -12.49 -33.86
C GLY A 359 -8.43 -11.20 -33.05
N ARG A 360 -9.32 -10.22 -33.23
CA ARG A 360 -9.37 -8.97 -32.45
C ARG A 360 -10.64 -8.86 -31.64
N SER A 361 -10.55 -8.27 -30.46
CA SER A 361 -11.69 -8.09 -29.56
C SER A 361 -12.61 -7.00 -30.10
N VAL A 362 -13.92 -7.17 -29.98
CA VAL A 362 -14.89 -6.14 -30.36
C VAL A 362 -15.16 -5.21 -29.18
N ASP A 363 -14.89 -3.91 -29.33
CA ASP A 363 -15.34 -2.89 -28.39
C ASP A 363 -16.80 -2.54 -28.69
N LEU A 364 -17.72 -2.98 -27.83
CA LEU A 364 -19.15 -2.76 -28.02
C LEU A 364 -19.56 -1.28 -27.95
N LEU A 365 -18.81 -0.43 -27.25
CA LEU A 365 -19.11 1.00 -27.15
C LEU A 365 -18.75 1.72 -28.46
N GLU A 366 -17.58 1.41 -29.02
CA GLU A 366 -17.18 1.89 -30.34
C GLU A 366 -18.02 1.27 -31.47
N LEU A 367 -18.41 0.00 -31.33
CA LEU A 367 -19.36 -0.64 -32.24
C LEU A 367 -20.72 0.08 -32.20
N LYS A 368 -21.25 0.38 -31.01
CA LYS A 368 -22.48 1.16 -30.85
C LYS A 368 -22.37 2.53 -31.51
N LYS A 369 -21.26 3.26 -31.34
CA LYS A 369 -21.04 4.54 -32.02
C LYS A 369 -21.03 4.39 -33.55
N SER A 370 -20.37 3.34 -34.05
CA SER A 370 -20.29 3.03 -35.49
C SER A 370 -21.67 2.69 -36.06
N ILE A 371 -22.45 1.85 -35.37
CA ILE A 371 -23.83 1.55 -35.74
C ILE A 371 -24.69 2.81 -35.69
N GLY A 372 -24.53 3.68 -34.69
CA GLY A 372 -25.26 4.94 -34.59
C GLY A 372 -25.14 5.80 -35.84
N LYS A 373 -23.97 5.82 -36.50
CA LYS A 373 -23.79 6.54 -37.78
C LYS A 373 -24.55 5.91 -38.93
N MET A 374 -24.61 4.59 -39.00
CA MET A 374 -25.41 3.89 -40.00
C MET A 374 -26.91 4.13 -39.76
N VAL A 375 -27.34 4.12 -38.49
CA VAL A 375 -28.74 4.29 -38.11
C VAL A 375 -29.28 5.69 -38.43
N VAL A 376 -28.44 6.73 -38.41
CA VAL A 376 -28.82 8.08 -38.88
C VAL A 376 -29.25 8.07 -40.37
N LEU A 377 -28.75 7.15 -41.17
CA LEU A 377 -29.14 7.00 -42.59
C LEU A 377 -30.46 6.23 -42.77
N VAL A 378 -30.99 5.63 -41.71
CA VAL A 378 -32.24 4.87 -41.73
C VAL A 378 -33.44 5.81 -41.63
N GLN A 379 -34.17 5.95 -42.73
CA GLN A 379 -35.39 6.76 -42.84
C GLN A 379 -36.67 5.92 -42.81
N LYS A 380 -36.57 4.62 -43.09
CA LYS A 380 -37.70 3.67 -43.14
C LYS A 380 -37.38 2.38 -42.40
N LYS A 381 -38.41 1.75 -41.82
CA LYS A 381 -38.26 0.52 -41.00
C LYS A 381 -37.54 -0.62 -41.74
N ASN A 382 -37.75 -0.77 -43.04
CA ASN A 382 -37.12 -1.82 -43.84
C ASN A 382 -35.64 -1.57 -44.15
N GLN A 383 -35.15 -0.34 -43.99
CA GLN A 383 -33.73 0.00 -44.22
C GLN A 383 -32.81 -0.47 -43.08
N TRP A 384 -33.36 -0.86 -41.93
CA TRP A 384 -32.62 -1.60 -40.91
C TRP A 384 -32.01 -2.90 -41.43
N PHE A 385 -32.58 -3.46 -42.51
CA PHE A 385 -31.99 -4.60 -43.19
C PHE A 385 -30.61 -4.28 -43.78
N CYS A 386 -30.39 -3.03 -44.22
CA CYS A 386 -29.09 -2.59 -44.73
C CYS A 386 -28.05 -2.55 -43.61
N VAL A 387 -28.42 -2.06 -42.42
CA VAL A 387 -27.56 -2.07 -41.23
C VAL A 387 -27.16 -3.50 -40.86
N TRP A 388 -28.12 -4.42 -40.83
CA TRP A 388 -27.86 -5.85 -40.62
C TRP A 388 -26.89 -6.42 -41.66
N SER A 389 -27.12 -6.13 -42.93
CA SER A 389 -26.32 -6.71 -44.04
C SER A 389 -24.88 -6.21 -44.02
N VAL A 390 -24.67 -4.94 -43.68
CA VAL A 390 -23.32 -4.37 -43.48
C VAL A 390 -22.61 -5.01 -42.28
N LEU A 391 -23.30 -5.19 -41.15
CA LEU A 391 -22.72 -5.83 -39.97
C LEU A 391 -22.42 -7.32 -40.19
N LYS A 392 -23.23 -7.99 -41.02
CA LYS A 392 -23.01 -9.36 -41.46
C LYS A 392 -21.75 -9.45 -42.34
N HIS A 393 -21.60 -8.56 -43.32
CA HIS A 393 -20.42 -8.47 -44.18
C HIS A 393 -19.12 -8.29 -43.38
N LEU A 394 -19.18 -7.49 -42.31
CA LEU A 394 -18.05 -7.26 -41.41
C LEU A 394 -17.78 -8.45 -40.45
N ASN A 395 -18.55 -9.54 -40.52
CA ASN A 395 -18.50 -10.72 -39.64
C ASN A 395 -18.67 -10.39 -38.13
N VAL A 396 -19.36 -9.28 -37.82
CA VAL A 396 -19.55 -8.82 -36.44
C VAL A 396 -20.78 -9.46 -35.79
N LEU A 397 -21.75 -9.91 -36.59
CA LEU A 397 -22.93 -10.62 -36.09
C LEU A 397 -22.59 -12.07 -35.75
N ARG A 398 -23.19 -12.59 -34.66
CA ARG A 398 -23.08 -14.01 -34.31
C ARG A 398 -23.76 -14.89 -35.35
N ASP A 399 -23.22 -16.09 -35.54
CA ASP A 399 -23.77 -17.08 -36.47
C ASP A 399 -25.20 -17.51 -36.11
N ASP A 400 -25.54 -17.50 -34.82
CA ASP A 400 -26.88 -17.81 -34.30
C ASP A 400 -27.77 -16.56 -34.14
N CYS A 401 -27.30 -15.38 -34.54
CA CYS A 401 -28.08 -14.16 -34.42
C CYS A 401 -29.28 -14.19 -35.37
N THR A 402 -30.48 -14.05 -34.81
CA THR A 402 -31.71 -13.88 -35.60
C THR A 402 -32.09 -12.42 -35.71
N PHE A 403 -32.92 -12.07 -36.70
CA PHE A 403 -33.50 -10.73 -36.81
C PHE A 403 -34.28 -10.30 -35.56
N ALA A 404 -34.84 -11.25 -34.81
CA ALA A 404 -35.52 -10.97 -33.55
C ALA A 404 -34.53 -10.59 -32.45
N THR A 405 -33.44 -11.35 -32.31
CA THR A 405 -32.35 -11.05 -31.38
C THR A 405 -31.72 -9.68 -31.69
N PHE A 406 -31.53 -9.40 -32.97
CA PHE A 406 -31.01 -8.10 -33.42
C PHE A 406 -31.95 -6.94 -33.10
N ALA A 407 -33.23 -7.08 -33.43
CA ALA A 407 -34.23 -6.06 -33.14
C ALA A 407 -34.35 -5.82 -31.63
N HIS A 408 -34.34 -6.89 -30.84
CA HIS A 408 -34.39 -6.82 -29.38
C HIS A 408 -33.21 -6.01 -28.82
N GLN A 409 -31.98 -6.33 -29.24
CA GLN A 409 -30.80 -5.59 -28.78
C GLN A 409 -30.78 -4.15 -29.30
N MET A 410 -31.03 -3.91 -30.59
CA MET A 410 -31.00 -2.54 -31.14
C MET A 410 -32.06 -1.63 -30.50
N MET A 411 -33.23 -2.17 -30.18
CA MET A 411 -34.34 -1.42 -29.57
C MET A 411 -34.30 -1.42 -28.03
N SER A 412 -33.26 -1.97 -27.40
CA SER A 412 -33.11 -1.90 -25.94
C SER A 412 -32.77 -0.47 -25.49
N PRO A 413 -33.14 -0.07 -24.25
CA PRO A 413 -32.79 1.24 -23.69
C PRO A 413 -31.28 1.53 -23.70
N GLU A 414 -30.47 0.49 -23.47
CA GLU A 414 -29.00 0.57 -23.41
C GLU A 414 -28.38 0.78 -24.79
N TRP A 415 -29.09 0.46 -25.87
CA TRP A 415 -28.66 0.68 -27.25
C TRP A 415 -29.33 1.94 -27.84
N PHE A 416 -30.38 1.77 -28.63
CA PHE A 416 -31.04 2.87 -29.37
C PHE A 416 -32.53 3.04 -29.04
N GLY A 417 -33.10 2.22 -28.15
CA GLY A 417 -34.54 2.18 -27.86
C GLY A 417 -35.14 3.48 -27.34
N CYS A 418 -34.36 4.31 -26.64
CA CYS A 418 -34.80 5.61 -26.11
C CYS A 418 -34.48 6.79 -27.03
N SER A 419 -33.93 6.56 -28.23
CA SER A 419 -33.51 7.65 -29.12
C SER A 419 -34.68 8.17 -29.94
N GLU A 420 -35.08 9.43 -29.73
CA GLU A 420 -36.21 10.06 -30.43
C GLU A 420 -36.00 10.19 -31.95
N ASN A 421 -34.75 10.18 -32.42
CA ASN A 421 -34.39 10.36 -33.83
C ASN A 421 -34.27 9.05 -34.62
N ILE A 422 -34.61 7.91 -34.02
CA ILE A 422 -34.39 6.59 -34.63
C ILE A 422 -35.72 5.96 -35.02
N VAL A 423 -35.79 5.43 -36.24
CA VAL A 423 -36.99 4.75 -36.75
C VAL A 423 -37.14 3.38 -36.06
N PRO A 424 -38.17 3.14 -35.24
CA PRO A 424 -38.30 1.86 -34.53
C PRO A 424 -38.71 0.73 -35.47
N PHE A 425 -38.14 -0.46 -35.28
CA PHE A 425 -38.43 -1.66 -36.07
C PHE A 425 -38.60 -2.89 -35.19
N SER A 426 -39.26 -3.92 -35.72
CA SER A 426 -39.36 -5.26 -35.12
C SER A 426 -38.83 -6.33 -36.08
N ALA A 427 -38.66 -7.56 -35.58
CA ALA A 427 -38.25 -8.72 -36.37
C ALA A 427 -39.13 -8.92 -37.61
N ASP A 428 -40.45 -8.74 -37.46
CA ASP A 428 -41.44 -8.90 -38.53
C ASP A 428 -41.19 -7.95 -39.69
N ASN A 429 -40.67 -6.74 -39.40
CA ASN A 429 -40.35 -5.74 -40.43
C ASN A 429 -39.16 -6.16 -41.32
N LEU A 430 -38.33 -7.09 -40.86
CA LEU A 430 -37.14 -7.58 -41.57
C LEU A 430 -37.36 -8.97 -42.20
N SER A 431 -38.30 -9.75 -41.67
CA SER A 431 -38.59 -11.12 -42.12
C SER A 431 -38.93 -11.21 -43.61
N ASP A 432 -39.73 -10.27 -44.13
CA ASP A 432 -40.17 -10.18 -45.54
C ASP A 432 -38.99 -10.01 -46.53
N TYR A 433 -37.83 -9.51 -46.06
CA TYR A 433 -36.65 -9.23 -46.89
C TYR A 433 -35.54 -10.29 -46.73
N SER A 434 -35.66 -11.18 -45.75
CA SER A 434 -34.65 -12.20 -45.44
C SER A 434 -34.39 -13.20 -46.57
N ARG A 435 -35.41 -13.56 -47.37
CA ARG A 435 -35.33 -14.64 -48.37
C ARG A 435 -34.37 -14.39 -49.54
N TYR A 436 -33.89 -13.16 -49.72
CA TYR A 436 -32.85 -12.87 -50.70
C TYR A 436 -31.68 -12.16 -50.03
N PHE A 437 -31.97 -11.06 -49.35
CA PHE A 437 -30.95 -10.18 -48.82
C PHE A 437 -30.17 -10.78 -47.62
N ASN A 438 -30.66 -11.87 -46.99
CA ASN A 438 -29.88 -12.60 -45.98
C ASN A 438 -29.03 -13.71 -46.58
N GLU A 439 -29.45 -14.30 -47.71
CA GLU A 439 -28.74 -15.45 -48.30
C GLU A 439 -27.44 -15.04 -48.98
N TYR A 440 -27.42 -13.84 -49.55
CA TYR A 440 -26.26 -13.30 -50.26
C TYR A 440 -25.68 -12.11 -49.48
N ASP A 441 -24.35 -11.99 -49.49
CA ASP A 441 -23.68 -10.79 -49.03
C ASP A 441 -24.13 -9.58 -49.85
N TYR A 442 -24.20 -8.39 -49.24
CA TYR A 442 -24.74 -7.23 -49.94
C TYR A 442 -23.90 -6.78 -51.12
N THR A 443 -22.61 -7.13 -51.14
CA THR A 443 -21.72 -6.87 -52.28
C THR A 443 -22.00 -7.77 -53.48
N ASP A 444 -22.69 -8.89 -53.26
CA ASP A 444 -23.03 -9.88 -54.28
C ASP A 444 -24.49 -9.80 -54.75
N TRP A 445 -25.24 -8.80 -54.30
CA TRP A 445 -26.65 -8.65 -54.70
C TRP A 445 -26.78 -8.30 -56.19
N GLN A 446 -27.40 -9.21 -56.94
CA GLN A 446 -27.71 -9.02 -58.36
C GLN A 446 -29.20 -8.80 -58.61
N GLU A 447 -29.54 -7.88 -59.51
CA GLU A 447 -30.93 -7.55 -59.82
C GLU A 447 -31.67 -8.72 -60.49
N GLU A 448 -30.99 -9.48 -61.34
CA GLU A 448 -31.56 -10.63 -62.05
C GLU A 448 -32.02 -11.73 -61.07
N ILE A 449 -31.13 -12.15 -60.17
CA ILE A 449 -31.43 -13.19 -59.16
C ILE A 449 -32.50 -12.70 -58.16
N PHE A 450 -32.50 -11.40 -57.82
CA PHE A 450 -33.52 -10.81 -56.97
C PHE A 450 -34.93 -10.90 -57.59
N LEU A 451 -35.04 -10.64 -58.90
CA LEU A 451 -36.31 -10.70 -59.62
C LEU A 451 -36.79 -12.15 -59.81
N GLU A 452 -35.89 -13.10 -60.06
CA GLU A 452 -36.23 -14.53 -60.10
C GLU A 452 -36.82 -15.01 -58.77
N LYS A 453 -36.19 -14.65 -57.64
CA LYS A 453 -36.72 -14.98 -56.30
C LYS A 453 -38.03 -14.28 -55.98
N LYS A 454 -38.20 -13.04 -56.44
CA LYS A 454 -39.46 -12.31 -56.28
C LYS A 454 -40.61 -13.11 -56.89
N ASP A 455 -40.44 -13.57 -58.13
CA ASP A 455 -41.47 -14.29 -58.87
C ASP A 455 -41.72 -15.68 -58.27
N LEU A 456 -40.65 -16.36 -57.85
CA LEU A 456 -40.74 -17.69 -57.22
C LEU A 456 -41.48 -17.69 -55.88
N TYR A 457 -41.35 -16.62 -55.09
CA TYR A 457 -41.97 -16.52 -53.76
C TYR A 457 -43.20 -15.58 -53.71
N GLY A 458 -43.63 -15.02 -54.84
CA GLY A 458 -44.81 -14.15 -54.92
C GLY A 458 -44.66 -12.83 -54.13
N MET A 459 -43.45 -12.26 -54.08
CA MET A 459 -43.14 -11.10 -53.25
C MET A 459 -43.64 -9.79 -53.88
N THR A 460 -44.89 -9.41 -53.59
CA THR A 460 -45.53 -8.22 -54.16
C THR A 460 -44.89 -6.88 -53.76
N LYS A 461 -44.18 -6.84 -52.62
CA LYS A 461 -43.49 -5.63 -52.11
C LYS A 461 -42.09 -5.44 -52.70
N TRP A 462 -41.55 -6.42 -53.42
CA TRP A 462 -40.20 -6.37 -53.98
C TRP A 462 -40.24 -5.67 -55.34
N SER A 463 -39.40 -4.65 -55.53
CA SER A 463 -39.30 -3.92 -56.81
C SER A 463 -37.84 -3.84 -57.26
N PRO A 464 -37.55 -3.76 -58.56
CA PRO A 464 -36.16 -3.67 -59.03
C PRO A 464 -35.41 -2.47 -58.42
N LYS A 465 -36.11 -1.33 -58.29
CA LYS A 465 -35.61 -0.13 -57.60
C LYS A 465 -35.26 -0.37 -56.12
N LEU A 466 -35.89 -1.34 -55.46
CA LEU A 466 -35.62 -1.65 -54.05
C LEU A 466 -34.21 -2.23 -53.87
N CYS A 467 -33.82 -3.20 -54.71
CA CYS A 467 -32.51 -3.84 -54.65
C CYS A 467 -31.38 -2.82 -54.88
N GLN A 468 -31.52 -1.97 -55.90
CA GLN A 468 -30.57 -0.89 -56.18
C GLN A 468 -30.49 0.13 -55.02
N ASN A 469 -31.63 0.54 -54.46
CA ASN A 469 -31.66 1.47 -53.34
C ASN A 469 -31.03 0.90 -52.07
N PHE A 470 -31.25 -0.39 -51.79
CA PHE A 470 -30.65 -1.06 -50.62
C PHE A 470 -29.14 -1.24 -50.80
N SER A 471 -28.69 -1.65 -51.99
CA SER A 471 -27.25 -1.79 -52.30
C SER A 471 -26.52 -0.46 -52.11
N LYS A 472 -27.07 0.62 -52.68
CA LYS A 472 -26.51 1.97 -52.52
C LYS A 472 -26.47 2.42 -51.06
N LEU A 473 -27.52 2.12 -50.28
CA LEU A 473 -27.56 2.47 -48.87
C LEU A 473 -26.53 1.70 -48.04
N CYS A 474 -26.30 0.40 -48.33
CA CYS A 474 -25.25 -0.38 -47.69
C CYS A 474 -23.86 0.21 -47.97
N GLU A 475 -23.59 0.64 -49.21
CA GLU A 475 -22.33 1.32 -49.55
C GLU A 475 -22.14 2.65 -48.81
N GLU A 476 -23.20 3.45 -48.68
CA GLU A 476 -23.18 4.71 -47.92
C GLU A 476 -22.93 4.47 -46.43
N MET A 477 -23.56 3.43 -45.85
CA MET A 477 -23.35 3.00 -44.47
C MET A 477 -21.91 2.53 -44.23
N MET A 478 -21.35 1.73 -45.13
CA MET A 478 -19.95 1.30 -45.07
C MET A 478 -18.96 2.45 -45.15
N LYS A 479 -19.23 3.44 -46.01
CA LYS A 479 -18.43 4.68 -46.07
C LYS A 479 -18.53 5.51 -44.79
N ALA A 480 -19.70 5.55 -44.15
CA ALA A 480 -19.94 6.34 -42.92
C ALA A 480 -19.14 5.85 -41.71
N ILE A 481 -18.77 4.57 -41.70
CA ILE A 481 -17.96 3.94 -40.64
C ILE A 481 -16.49 3.77 -41.05
N TRP A 482 -16.10 4.20 -42.24
CA TRP A 482 -14.73 4.09 -42.74
C TRP A 482 -13.78 4.93 -41.87
N GLY A 483 -12.81 4.28 -41.22
CA GLY A 483 -11.85 4.90 -40.31
C GLY A 483 -12.17 4.73 -38.82
N TYR A 484 -13.32 4.14 -38.46
CA TYR A 484 -13.62 3.73 -37.09
C TYR A 484 -13.19 2.27 -36.91
N SER A 485 -12.36 2.00 -35.90
CA SER A 485 -11.97 0.63 -35.53
C SER A 485 -12.68 0.25 -34.24
N PHE A 486 -13.79 -0.49 -34.36
CA PHE A 486 -14.42 -1.17 -33.23
C PHE A 486 -13.74 -2.50 -32.89
N LEU A 487 -12.68 -2.85 -33.63
CA LEU A 487 -11.79 -3.96 -33.32
C LEU A 487 -10.58 -3.43 -32.56
N VAL A 488 -10.33 -4.00 -31.38
CA VAL A 488 -9.24 -3.68 -30.45
C VAL A 488 -8.23 -4.81 -30.42
#